data_AF-A0A925XHF9-F1
#
_entry.id   AF-A0A925XHF9-F1
#
_cell.length_a   1.000
_cell.length_b   1.000
_cell.length_c   1.000
_cell.angle_alpha   90.00
_cell.angle_beta   90.00
_cell.angle_gamma   90.00
#
_symmetry.space_group_name_H-M   'P 1'
#
loop_
_entity.id
_entity.type
_entity.pdbx_description
1 polymer ?
#
loop_
_entity_poly.entity_id
_entity_poly.type
_entity_poly.pdbx_seq_one_letter_code
_entity_poly.pdbx_strand_id
1 'polypeptide(L)'
;VGLADSWAADVWESGQMGSEFSPVKGSELAGRFKLPDGIQLDRLQDRDGLRRQFDKFRRDLDRGETLARTDRYTQQAFEYVTSGRAEKAFQIDTESPQLRDAYGRDSIGEKALLARRLVESGVSFVVVSGAWGYFDHHGDEVKWGGIEKGLKPLLPCVDRVMHTLVTDLESRGLLDSTLILMLGEFGRGPVMTKTAGRDHWTNCMSMLVAGGGLKHGQVIGATDSRGYAIHERPVPPQDLAATVFKFMGIDLNAHWTNSQGRPIPIVTEGGKPIHELFA
;
A
#
# COMPACT_ATOMS: atom_id res chain seq x y z
N VAL A 1 3.61 9.90 -0.18
CA VAL A 1 4.65 9.91 0.88
C VAL A 1 4.72 8.52 1.44
N GLY A 2 5.92 7.96 1.62
CA GLY A 2 5.99 6.73 2.40
C GLY A 2 7.20 6.65 3.29
N LEU A 3 7.09 5.69 4.20
CA LEU A 3 7.67 5.77 5.54
C LEU A 3 8.39 4.47 5.90
N ALA A 4 8.62 3.62 4.90
CA ALA A 4 9.34 2.38 5.06
C ALA A 4 10.85 2.61 4.90
N ASP A 5 11.65 1.94 5.72
CA ASP A 5 13.10 1.90 5.57
C ASP A 5 13.51 1.19 4.28
N SER A 6 12.68 0.27 3.78
CA SER A 6 12.82 -0.47 2.51
C SER A 6 12.43 0.32 1.25
N TRP A 7 12.31 1.65 1.35
CA TRP A 7 11.85 2.56 0.30
C TRP A 7 12.39 2.26 -1.12
N ALA A 8 13.69 2.00 -1.24
CA ALA A 8 14.35 1.76 -2.53
C ALA A 8 14.01 0.40 -3.16
N ALA A 9 13.49 -0.56 -2.39
CA ALA A 9 13.11 -1.89 -2.87
C ALA A 9 11.62 -2.01 -3.21
N ASP A 10 10.78 -1.14 -2.64
CA ASP A 10 9.31 -1.28 -2.70
C ASP A 10 8.61 -0.18 -3.54
N VAL A 11 9.30 0.91 -3.89
CA VAL A 11 8.70 2.03 -4.64
C VAL A 11 9.59 2.43 -5.83
N TRP A 12 9.14 2.14 -7.05
CA TRP A 12 9.83 2.45 -8.30
C TRP A 12 9.70 3.94 -8.68
N GLU A 13 10.41 4.84 -7.98
CA GLU A 13 10.44 6.30 -8.23
C GLU A 13 9.15 6.87 -8.87
N SER A 14 9.25 7.82 -9.80
CA SER A 14 8.13 8.26 -10.66
C SER A 14 8.02 7.44 -11.94
N GLY A 15 8.93 6.47 -12.13
CA GLY A 15 9.11 5.79 -13.40
C GLY A 15 9.27 6.80 -14.54
N GLN A 16 8.42 6.69 -15.55
CA GLN A 16 8.49 7.56 -16.72
C GLN A 16 7.70 8.88 -16.55
N MET A 17 6.90 9.04 -15.48
CA MET A 17 6.09 10.25 -15.24
C MET A 17 6.93 11.49 -14.96
N GLY A 18 8.21 11.32 -14.60
CA GLY A 18 9.12 12.42 -14.34
C GLY A 18 9.20 12.79 -12.86
N SER A 19 10.29 13.47 -12.50
CA SER A 19 10.69 13.69 -11.10
C SER A 19 9.70 14.47 -10.25
N GLU A 20 8.79 15.22 -10.86
CA GLU A 20 7.68 15.90 -10.18
C GLU A 20 6.69 14.95 -9.50
N PHE A 21 6.54 13.73 -10.03
CA PHE A 21 5.72 12.66 -9.43
C PHE A 21 6.54 11.71 -8.57
N SER A 22 7.83 12.00 -8.36
CA SER A 22 8.69 11.09 -7.60
C SER A 22 8.17 10.99 -6.17
N PRO A 23 8.05 9.76 -5.65
CA PRO A 23 7.51 9.52 -4.35
C PRO A 23 8.46 10.14 -3.34
N VAL A 24 7.93 10.92 -2.41
CA VAL A 24 8.75 11.54 -1.39
C VAL A 24 8.80 10.66 -0.15
N LYS A 25 10.02 10.33 0.29
CA LYS A 25 10.22 9.63 1.55
C LYS A 25 9.92 10.61 2.68
N GLY A 26 8.98 10.27 3.55
CA GLY A 26 8.53 11.14 4.64
C GLY A 26 9.67 11.57 5.56
N SER A 27 10.66 10.69 5.76
CA SER A 27 11.86 10.98 6.53
C SER A 27 12.85 11.91 5.81
N GLU A 28 12.87 11.93 4.47
CA GLU A 28 13.75 12.81 3.68
C GLU A 28 13.16 14.21 3.45
N LEU A 29 11.83 14.36 3.50
CA LEU A 29 11.17 15.66 3.50
C LEU A 29 11.67 16.56 4.64
N ALA A 30 12.05 15.96 5.77
CA ALA A 30 12.67 16.66 6.87
C ALA A 30 14.09 17.17 6.54
N GLY A 31 14.82 16.52 5.60
CA GLY A 31 16.21 16.84 5.28
C GLY A 31 16.43 17.65 3.98
N ARG A 32 15.50 17.61 3.00
CA ARG A 32 15.67 18.27 1.69
C ARG A 32 15.48 19.79 1.70
N PHE A 33 15.05 20.37 2.81
CA PHE A 33 15.06 21.82 3.06
C PHE A 33 16.03 22.08 4.21
N LYS A 34 17.32 22.30 3.88
CA LYS A 34 18.48 22.40 4.78
C LYS A 34 18.12 22.66 6.26
N LEU A 35 18.14 21.58 7.05
CA LEU A 35 18.29 21.66 8.50
C LEU A 35 19.62 22.36 8.82
N PRO A 36 19.68 23.31 9.76
CA PRO A 36 20.95 23.90 10.18
C PRO A 36 21.91 22.82 10.68
N ASP A 37 23.19 22.92 10.31
CA ASP A 37 24.23 21.97 10.68
C ASP A 37 24.26 21.76 12.20
N GLY A 38 24.02 20.53 12.65
CA GLY A 38 23.98 20.17 14.07
C GLY A 38 23.05 19.02 14.47
N ILE A 39 22.25 18.46 13.55
CA ILE A 39 21.37 17.31 13.83
C ILE A 39 22.07 16.02 13.38
N GLN A 40 22.84 15.41 14.29
CA GLN A 40 23.33 14.04 14.14
C GLN A 40 22.13 13.08 14.22
N LEU A 41 21.90 12.33 13.15
CA LEU A 41 20.78 11.37 13.01
C LEU A 41 21.11 10.01 13.63
N ASP A 42 21.82 10.02 14.75
CA ASP A 42 22.17 8.79 15.45
C ASP A 42 21.00 8.35 16.33
N ARG A 43 20.42 7.21 15.94
CA ARG A 43 19.42 6.41 16.66
C ARG A 43 18.05 7.07 16.85
N LEU A 44 17.15 6.77 15.90
CA LEU A 44 15.70 6.92 15.99
C LEU A 44 15.08 6.00 17.07
N GLN A 45 15.45 6.20 18.34
CA GLN A 45 14.81 5.55 19.50
C GLN A 45 14.01 6.52 20.38
N ASP A 46 13.97 7.81 20.05
CA ASP A 46 13.28 8.81 20.87
C ASP A 46 12.21 9.58 20.08
N ARG A 47 10.94 9.24 20.36
CA ARG A 47 9.73 9.86 19.78
C ARG A 47 9.58 11.34 20.14
N ASP A 48 10.10 11.76 21.29
CA ASP A 48 10.00 13.16 21.74
C ASP A 48 11.01 14.08 21.03
N GLY A 49 12.09 13.50 20.48
CA GLY A 49 13.05 14.20 19.64
C GLY A 49 12.45 14.55 18.28
N LEU A 50 11.78 13.58 17.65
CA LEU A 50 11.12 13.76 16.36
C LEU A 50 9.99 14.81 16.44
N ARG A 51 9.14 14.73 17.47
CA ARG A 51 8.04 15.70 17.69
C ARG A 51 8.54 17.15 17.79
N ARG A 52 9.57 17.38 18.61
CA ARG A 52 10.14 18.72 18.80
C ARG A 52 10.78 19.30 17.53
N GLN A 53 11.33 18.43 16.68
CA GLN A 53 11.89 18.84 15.39
C GLN A 53 10.79 19.22 14.39
N PHE A 54 9.69 18.46 14.33
CA PHE A 54 8.52 18.82 13.51
C PHE A 54 7.86 20.14 13.96
N ASP A 55 7.69 20.34 15.27
CA ASP A 55 7.11 21.58 15.83
C ASP A 55 7.96 22.82 15.55
N LYS A 56 9.28 22.66 15.51
CA LYS A 56 10.21 23.75 15.16
C LYS A 56 10.15 24.04 13.67
N PHE A 57 10.19 23.00 12.84
CA PHE A 57 10.13 23.10 11.38
C PHE A 57 8.87 23.82 10.89
N ARG A 58 7.68 23.45 11.41
CA ARG A 58 6.41 24.11 11.07
C ARG A 58 6.45 25.63 11.31
N ARG A 59 7.01 26.06 12.43
CA ARG A 59 7.12 27.49 12.79
C ARG A 59 8.10 28.27 11.92
N ASP A 60 9.14 27.61 11.42
CA ASP A 60 10.14 28.23 10.55
C ASP A 60 9.60 28.41 9.10
N LEU A 61 8.65 27.58 8.68
CA LEU A 61 8.00 27.65 7.35
C LEU A 61 6.89 28.67 7.24
N ASP A 62 6.11 28.88 8.32
CA ASP A 62 5.12 29.96 8.40
C ASP A 62 5.76 31.36 8.19
N ARG A 63 7.09 31.44 8.20
CA ARG A 63 7.90 32.64 8.00
C ARG A 63 8.56 32.77 6.62
N GLY A 64 8.44 31.80 5.71
CA GLY A 64 9.21 31.78 4.45
C GLY A 64 8.39 31.55 3.17
N GLU A 65 8.63 32.38 2.13
CA GLU A 65 7.99 32.34 0.79
C GLU A 65 8.36 31.13 -0.10
N THR A 66 9.16 30.18 0.41
CA THR A 66 9.77 29.10 -0.40
C THR A 66 8.76 28.06 -0.92
N LEU A 67 7.61 27.90 -0.26
CA LEU A 67 6.55 26.95 -0.68
C LEU A 67 5.89 27.33 -2.01
N ALA A 68 5.88 28.61 -2.39
CA ALA A 68 5.21 29.11 -3.59
C ALA A 68 5.85 28.64 -4.92
N ARG A 69 7.04 28.02 -4.88
CA ARG A 69 7.76 27.52 -6.07
C ARG A 69 7.69 26.00 -6.24
N THR A 70 6.93 25.30 -5.41
CA THR A 70 6.82 23.83 -5.46
C THR A 70 5.48 23.45 -6.09
N ASP A 71 5.45 22.39 -6.90
CA ASP A 71 4.22 21.95 -7.57
C ASP A 71 3.11 21.58 -6.56
N ARG A 72 1.84 21.73 -6.99
CA ARG A 72 0.63 21.60 -6.16
C ARG A 72 0.56 20.25 -5.45
N TYR A 73 1.02 19.17 -6.06
CA TYR A 73 1.04 17.85 -5.43
C TYR A 73 2.05 17.77 -4.27
N THR A 74 3.19 18.42 -4.44
CA THR A 74 4.20 18.51 -3.37
C THR A 74 3.71 19.41 -2.24
N GLN A 75 3.03 20.51 -2.56
CA GLN A 75 2.40 21.36 -1.57
C GLN A 75 1.34 20.60 -0.76
N GLN A 76 0.47 19.81 -1.40
CA GLN A 76 -0.53 18.98 -0.71
C GLN A 76 0.10 17.89 0.16
N ALA A 77 1.12 17.18 -0.35
CA ALA A 77 1.85 16.19 0.43
C ALA A 77 2.52 16.82 1.66
N PHE A 78 3.05 18.04 1.49
CA PHE A 78 3.68 18.80 2.55
C PHE A 78 2.69 19.34 3.58
N GLU A 79 1.59 19.96 3.16
CA GLU A 79 0.49 20.39 4.03
C GLU A 79 -0.06 19.21 4.82
N TYR A 80 -0.17 18.04 4.21
CA TYR A 80 -0.62 16.84 4.92
C TYR A 80 0.38 16.40 6.02
N VAL A 81 1.68 16.38 5.70
CA VAL A 81 2.75 16.06 6.66
C VAL A 81 2.85 17.12 7.78
N THR A 82 2.73 18.41 7.45
CA THR A 82 2.93 19.53 8.38
C THR A 82 1.67 19.94 9.16
N SER A 83 0.47 19.58 8.68
CA SER A 83 -0.80 19.86 9.37
C SER A 83 -0.98 19.07 10.67
N GLY A 84 -0.10 18.10 10.96
CA GLY A 84 -0.21 17.18 12.09
C GLY A 84 -1.27 16.09 11.90
N ARG A 85 -1.98 16.05 10.76
CA ARG A 85 -2.91 14.95 10.43
C ARG A 85 -2.15 13.65 10.20
N ALA A 86 -1.08 13.70 9.40
CA ALA A 86 -0.17 12.58 9.25
C ALA A 86 0.39 12.14 10.61
N GLU A 87 0.93 13.08 11.40
CA GLU A 87 1.48 12.82 12.73
C GLU A 87 0.50 12.09 13.65
N LYS A 88 -0.75 12.57 13.73
CA LYS A 88 -1.81 11.90 14.51
C LYS A 88 -2.05 10.47 14.03
N ALA A 89 -2.04 10.21 12.72
CA ALA A 89 -2.19 8.85 12.20
C ALA A 89 -1.10 7.89 12.72
N PHE A 90 0.16 8.35 12.89
CA PHE A 90 1.25 7.53 13.46
C PHE A 90 1.17 7.30 14.96
N GLN A 91 0.27 7.96 15.68
CA GLN A 91 0.09 7.75 17.11
C GLN A 91 -0.74 6.49 17.39
N ILE A 92 -0.27 5.33 16.93
CA ILE A 92 -0.96 4.04 17.06
C ILE A 92 -1.22 3.69 18.53
N ASP A 93 -0.36 4.13 19.45
CA ASP A 93 -0.56 3.90 20.90
C ASP A 93 -1.74 4.66 21.50
N THR A 94 -2.37 5.57 20.75
CA THR A 94 -3.63 6.21 21.18
C THR A 94 -4.84 5.31 20.98
N GLU A 95 -4.69 4.21 20.23
CA GLU A 95 -5.73 3.21 20.06
C GLU A 95 -5.88 2.33 21.29
N SER A 96 -7.11 1.84 21.50
CA SER A 96 -7.38 0.94 22.63
C SER A 96 -6.49 -0.31 22.55
N PRO A 97 -6.00 -0.83 23.70
CA PRO A 97 -5.24 -2.08 23.71
C PRO A 97 -5.98 -3.23 23.03
N GLN A 98 -7.30 -3.31 23.21
CA GLN A 98 -8.16 -4.34 22.64
C GLN A 98 -8.15 -4.29 21.10
N LEU A 99 -8.23 -3.09 20.51
CA LEU A 99 -8.17 -2.94 19.06
C LEU A 99 -6.78 -3.31 18.52
N ARG A 100 -5.72 -2.90 19.22
CA ARG A 100 -4.35 -3.29 18.85
C ARG A 100 -4.14 -4.79 18.91
N ASP A 101 -4.69 -5.45 19.92
CA ASP A 101 -4.64 -6.90 20.06
C ASP A 101 -5.46 -7.61 18.98
N ALA A 102 -6.58 -7.03 18.54
CA ALA A 102 -7.38 -7.55 17.43
C ALA A 102 -6.61 -7.54 16.10
N TYR A 103 -5.95 -6.43 15.76
CA TYR A 103 -5.04 -6.39 14.60
C TYR A 103 -3.83 -7.34 14.80
N GLY A 104 -3.38 -7.45 16.05
CA GLY A 104 -2.21 -8.21 16.46
C GLY A 104 -0.95 -7.35 16.50
N ARG A 105 -0.10 -7.64 17.49
CA ARG A 105 1.14 -6.89 17.77
C ARG A 105 2.34 -7.40 16.97
N ASP A 106 2.09 -7.79 15.73
CA ASP A 106 3.12 -8.17 14.77
C ASP A 106 3.25 -7.10 13.68
N SER A 107 4.22 -7.27 12.79
CA SER A 107 4.54 -6.27 11.78
C SER A 107 3.35 -5.98 10.85
N ILE A 108 2.56 -7.00 10.47
CA ILE A 108 1.44 -6.81 9.54
C ILE A 108 0.29 -6.11 10.25
N GLY A 109 -0.02 -6.52 11.48
CA GLY A 109 -1.10 -5.93 12.28
C GLY A 109 -0.88 -4.46 12.58
N GLU A 110 0.30 -4.08 13.06
CA GLU A 110 0.63 -2.68 13.34
C GLU A 110 0.61 -1.82 12.06
N LYS A 111 1.07 -2.36 10.92
CA LYS A 111 1.01 -1.64 9.63
C LYS A 111 -0.41 -1.49 9.10
N ALA A 112 -1.27 -2.50 9.25
CA ALA A 112 -2.67 -2.42 8.83
C ALA A 112 -3.46 -1.45 9.72
N LEU A 113 -3.18 -1.43 11.03
CA LEU A 113 -3.76 -0.45 11.95
C LEU A 113 -3.33 0.99 11.57
N LEU A 114 -2.05 1.20 11.25
CA LEU A 114 -1.58 2.47 10.72
C LEU A 114 -2.29 2.84 9.41
N ALA A 115 -2.46 1.87 8.50
CA ALA A 115 -3.15 2.09 7.24
C ALA A 115 -4.60 2.54 7.46
N ARG A 116 -5.33 1.90 8.38
CA ARG A 116 -6.67 2.34 8.77
C ARG A 116 -6.67 3.79 9.28
N ARG A 117 -5.73 4.15 10.15
CA ARG A 117 -5.60 5.53 10.67
C ARG A 117 -5.25 6.56 9.59
N LEU A 118 -4.45 6.16 8.60
CA LEU A 118 -4.14 6.99 7.43
C LEU A 118 -5.39 7.21 6.56
N VAL A 119 -6.17 6.16 6.31
CA VAL A 119 -7.47 6.27 5.62
C VAL A 119 -8.41 7.21 6.37
N GLU A 120 -8.55 7.05 7.69
CA GLU A 120 -9.37 7.91 8.55
C GLU A 120 -8.90 9.37 8.56
N SER A 121 -7.60 9.59 8.34
CA SER A 121 -7.00 10.94 8.24
C SER A 121 -7.10 11.55 6.83
N GLY A 122 -7.65 10.81 5.85
CA GLY A 122 -7.89 11.28 4.49
C GLY A 122 -6.81 10.92 3.46
N VAL A 123 -5.94 9.94 3.74
CA VAL A 123 -5.00 9.43 2.73
C VAL A 123 -5.76 8.65 1.67
N SER A 124 -5.60 9.06 0.41
CA SER A 124 -6.32 8.49 -0.74
C SER A 124 -5.78 7.16 -1.24
N PHE A 125 -4.51 6.82 -0.93
CA PHE A 125 -3.88 5.58 -1.34
C PHE A 125 -2.82 5.14 -0.34
N VAL A 126 -2.95 3.93 0.18
CA VAL A 126 -2.02 3.35 1.17
C VAL A 126 -1.55 2.00 0.68
N VAL A 127 -0.23 1.81 0.62
CA VAL A 127 0.38 0.49 0.36
C VAL A 127 0.87 -0.07 1.67
N VAL A 128 0.38 -1.25 2.03
CA VAL A 128 0.89 -2.02 3.16
C VAL A 128 1.74 -3.15 2.59
N SER A 129 3.05 -3.10 2.87
CA SER A 129 3.98 -4.16 2.51
C SER A 129 4.54 -4.84 3.75
N GLY A 130 4.76 -6.15 3.65
CA GLY A 130 5.58 -6.92 4.58
C GLY A 130 7.06 -6.51 4.48
N ALA A 131 7.96 -7.38 4.93
CA ALA A 131 9.36 -7.24 4.54
C ALA A 131 9.52 -7.70 3.08
N TRP A 132 10.54 -7.21 2.36
CA TRP A 132 10.74 -7.60 0.96
C TRP A 132 10.77 -9.13 0.78
N GLY A 133 10.00 -9.62 -0.20
CA GLY A 133 9.82 -11.05 -0.48
C GLY A 133 8.93 -11.80 0.52
N TYR A 134 8.11 -11.12 1.33
CA TYR A 134 7.42 -11.76 2.47
C TYR A 134 6.58 -13.01 2.13
N PHE A 135 6.04 -13.07 0.91
CA PHE A 135 5.26 -14.20 0.39
C PHE A 135 6.09 -15.14 -0.52
N ASP A 136 7.42 -15.09 -0.42
CA ASP A 136 8.34 -15.84 -1.29
C ASP A 136 8.65 -17.27 -0.83
N HIS A 137 7.60 -18.08 -0.73
CA HIS A 137 7.65 -19.43 -0.14
C HIS A 137 7.96 -20.54 -1.15
N HIS A 138 9.05 -20.39 -1.90
CA HIS A 138 9.49 -21.34 -2.94
C HIS A 138 10.45 -22.45 -2.45
N GLY A 139 10.92 -22.37 -1.21
CA GLY A 139 11.68 -23.44 -0.56
C GLY A 139 12.03 -23.14 0.90
N ASP A 140 12.37 -24.14 1.68
CA ASP A 140 12.79 -23.99 3.09
C ASP A 140 14.15 -23.29 3.27
N GLU A 141 14.97 -23.29 2.23
CA GLU A 141 16.29 -22.67 2.13
C GLU A 141 16.24 -21.15 1.93
N VAL A 142 15.06 -20.62 1.60
CA VAL A 142 14.87 -19.20 1.27
C VAL A 142 14.54 -18.42 2.54
N LYS A 143 14.76 -17.11 2.51
CA LYS A 143 14.65 -16.25 3.70
C LYS A 143 13.35 -16.44 4.50
N TRP A 144 12.25 -16.71 3.80
CA TRP A 144 10.91 -16.80 4.39
C TRP A 144 10.38 -18.23 4.51
N GLY A 145 11.20 -19.25 4.20
CA GLY A 145 10.86 -20.67 4.30
C GLY A 145 9.78 -21.14 3.31
N GLY A 146 9.58 -22.46 3.23
CA GLY A 146 8.59 -23.06 2.35
C GLY A 146 7.16 -22.96 2.89
N ILE A 147 6.29 -23.87 2.45
CA ILE A 147 4.86 -23.82 2.80
C ILE A 147 4.63 -24.05 4.29
N GLU A 148 5.23 -25.09 4.87
CA GLU A 148 4.97 -25.47 6.27
C GLU A 148 5.71 -24.57 7.27
N LYS A 149 6.99 -24.24 7.00
CA LYS A 149 7.80 -23.42 7.92
C LYS A 149 7.59 -21.92 7.76
N GLY A 150 7.22 -21.49 6.56
CA GLY A 150 7.09 -20.09 6.19
C GLY A 150 5.65 -19.61 6.09
N LEU A 151 4.92 -20.12 5.09
CA LEU A 151 3.58 -19.64 4.77
C LEU A 151 2.55 -19.98 5.85
N LYS A 152 2.55 -21.20 6.36
CA LYS A 152 1.58 -21.69 7.34
C LYS A 152 1.50 -20.86 8.63
N PRO A 153 2.61 -20.44 9.28
CA PRO A 153 2.53 -19.53 10.42
C PRO A 153 2.16 -18.09 10.03
N LEU A 154 2.39 -17.68 8.78
CA LEU A 154 2.03 -16.34 8.29
C LEU A 154 0.53 -16.18 8.03
N LEU A 155 -0.13 -17.21 7.48
CA LEU A 155 -1.54 -17.15 7.08
C LEU A 155 -2.50 -16.71 8.21
N PRO A 156 -2.40 -17.20 9.46
CA PRO A 156 -3.26 -16.74 10.56
C PRO A 156 -3.10 -15.26 10.88
N CYS A 157 -1.90 -14.69 10.72
CA CYS A 157 -1.68 -13.26 10.92
C CYS A 157 -2.39 -12.44 9.84
N VAL A 158 -2.27 -12.87 8.58
CA VAL A 158 -2.93 -12.22 7.44
C VAL A 158 -4.44 -12.30 7.57
N ASP A 159 -4.99 -13.48 7.86
CA ASP A 159 -6.43 -13.70 8.03
C ASP A 159 -7.03 -12.81 9.12
N ARG A 160 -6.38 -12.79 10.30
CA ARG A 160 -6.76 -11.91 11.41
C ARG A 160 -6.75 -10.44 10.99
N VAL A 161 -5.67 -9.98 10.35
CA VAL A 161 -5.53 -8.59 9.92
C VAL A 161 -6.60 -8.19 8.91
N MET A 162 -6.87 -9.05 7.91
CA MET A 162 -7.90 -8.78 6.92
C MET A 162 -9.28 -8.68 7.55
N HIS A 163 -9.62 -9.61 8.45
CA HIS A 163 -10.86 -9.58 9.19
C HIS A 163 -11.00 -8.31 10.04
N THR A 164 -9.97 -7.96 10.83
CA THR A 164 -10.00 -6.78 11.69
C THR A 164 -10.05 -5.48 10.89
N LEU A 165 -9.28 -5.35 9.81
CA LEU A 165 -9.28 -4.15 8.98
C LEU A 165 -10.65 -3.87 8.36
N VAL A 166 -11.29 -4.90 7.78
CA VAL A 166 -12.62 -4.78 7.19
C VAL A 166 -13.65 -4.40 8.24
N THR A 167 -13.67 -5.09 9.39
CA THR A 167 -14.66 -4.86 10.45
C THR A 167 -14.46 -3.51 11.14
N ASP A 168 -13.22 -3.07 11.35
CA ASP A 168 -12.90 -1.77 11.95
C ASP A 168 -13.33 -0.63 11.01
N LEU A 169 -13.03 -0.73 9.71
CA LEU A 169 -13.50 0.24 8.71
C LEU A 169 -15.03 0.26 8.59
N GLU A 170 -15.70 -0.89 8.68
CA GLU A 170 -17.16 -0.98 8.70
C GLU A 170 -17.75 -0.26 9.91
N SER A 171 -17.24 -0.55 11.12
CA SER A 171 -17.71 0.06 12.36
C SER A 171 -17.56 1.59 12.40
N ARG A 172 -16.64 2.13 11.58
CA ARG A 172 -16.39 3.57 11.43
C ARG A 172 -17.14 4.21 10.27
N GLY A 173 -17.90 3.44 9.49
CA GLY A 173 -18.56 3.91 8.28
C GLY A 173 -17.61 4.30 7.16
N LEU A 174 -16.37 3.77 7.16
CA LEU A 174 -15.33 4.05 6.17
C LEU A 174 -15.19 2.95 5.12
N LEU A 175 -15.80 1.77 5.33
CA LEU A 175 -15.65 0.62 4.44
C LEU A 175 -16.16 0.91 3.02
N ASP A 176 -17.31 1.57 2.89
CA ASP A 176 -17.89 1.89 1.57
C ASP A 176 -17.06 2.91 0.77
N SER A 177 -16.32 3.77 1.46
CA SER A 177 -15.41 4.74 0.84
C SER A 177 -13.97 4.23 0.72
N THR A 178 -13.69 2.97 1.07
CA THR A 178 -12.33 2.41 1.10
C THR A 178 -12.28 1.09 0.35
N LEU A 179 -11.57 1.06 -0.78
CA LEU A 179 -11.29 -0.18 -1.51
C LEU A 179 -10.04 -0.85 -0.94
N ILE A 180 -10.21 -2.05 -0.40
CA ILE A 180 -9.13 -2.89 0.15
C ILE A 180 -8.78 -3.94 -0.89
N LEU A 181 -7.49 -4.01 -1.24
CA LEU A 181 -6.95 -5.00 -2.16
C LEU A 181 -5.82 -5.76 -1.47
N MET A 182 -5.85 -7.09 -1.58
CA MET A 182 -4.69 -7.94 -1.30
C MET A 182 -4.33 -8.66 -2.59
N LEU A 183 -3.16 -8.33 -3.12
CA LEU A 183 -2.65 -8.84 -4.39
C LEU A 183 -1.16 -9.15 -4.32
N GLY A 184 -0.71 -10.00 -5.24
CA GLY A 184 0.71 -10.27 -5.50
C GLY A 184 1.04 -9.98 -6.96
N GLU A 185 2.30 -10.20 -7.35
CA GLU A 185 2.78 -10.01 -8.72
C GLU A 185 2.52 -11.22 -9.62
N PHE A 186 2.45 -12.41 -9.02
CA PHE A 186 2.22 -13.69 -9.68
C PHE A 186 1.64 -14.71 -8.68
N GLY A 187 1.12 -15.82 -9.19
CA GLY A 187 0.64 -16.93 -8.37
C GLY A 187 1.74 -17.88 -7.95
N ARG A 188 1.34 -18.99 -7.32
CA ARG A 188 2.23 -20.09 -6.92
C ARG A 188 1.76 -21.38 -7.56
N GLY A 189 2.71 -22.12 -8.13
CA GLY A 189 2.40 -23.34 -8.88
C GLY A 189 1.72 -24.39 -7.98
N PRO A 190 0.85 -25.24 -8.52
CA PRO A 190 0.13 -26.23 -7.71
C PRO A 190 1.01 -27.41 -7.25
N VAL A 191 2.25 -27.49 -7.73
CA VAL A 191 3.20 -28.56 -7.44
C VAL A 191 4.21 -28.09 -6.41
N MET A 192 4.46 -28.92 -5.40
CA MET A 192 5.48 -28.68 -4.39
C MET A 192 6.89 -28.83 -5.00
N THR A 193 7.79 -27.91 -4.67
CA THR A 193 9.22 -28.03 -5.00
C THR A 193 9.87 -29.12 -4.15
N LYS A 194 11.08 -29.56 -4.56
CA LYS A 194 11.88 -30.53 -3.79
C LYS A 194 12.25 -30.02 -2.40
N THR A 195 12.14 -28.72 -2.16
CA THR A 195 12.51 -28.05 -0.92
C THR A 195 11.30 -27.51 -0.15
N ALA A 196 10.14 -28.16 -0.31
CA ALA A 196 8.91 -27.88 0.44
C ALA A 196 8.28 -26.49 0.21
N GLY A 197 8.55 -25.85 -0.93
CA GLY A 197 7.89 -24.62 -1.36
C GLY A 197 7.03 -24.79 -2.62
N ARG A 198 6.67 -23.67 -3.26
CA ARG A 198 6.01 -23.60 -4.58
C ARG A 198 6.64 -22.51 -5.46
N ASP A 199 6.96 -22.86 -6.70
CA ASP A 199 7.59 -21.93 -7.66
C ASP A 199 6.65 -20.81 -8.13
N HIS A 200 7.26 -19.78 -8.74
CA HIS A 200 6.55 -18.68 -9.41
C HIS A 200 5.64 -19.20 -10.52
N TRP A 201 4.44 -18.65 -10.59
CA TRP A 201 3.42 -19.10 -11.54
C TRP A 201 2.71 -17.92 -12.19
N THR A 202 2.98 -17.69 -13.47
CA THR A 202 2.43 -16.56 -14.23
C THR A 202 1.09 -16.87 -14.88
N ASN A 203 0.68 -18.14 -14.94
CA ASN A 203 -0.55 -18.53 -15.64
C ASN A 203 -1.82 -18.06 -14.91
N CYS A 204 -1.79 -17.97 -13.59
CA CYS A 204 -2.92 -17.55 -12.76
C CYS A 204 -2.47 -17.11 -11.37
N MET A 205 -3.25 -16.23 -10.75
CA MET A 205 -3.12 -15.82 -9.35
C MET A 205 -4.50 -15.56 -8.76
N SER A 206 -4.57 -15.46 -7.44
CA SER A 206 -5.78 -15.05 -6.72
C SER A 206 -5.56 -13.68 -6.10
N MET A 207 -6.62 -12.87 -6.08
CA MET A 207 -6.64 -11.54 -5.47
C MET A 207 -7.89 -11.43 -4.60
N LEU A 208 -7.79 -10.66 -3.52
CA LEU A 208 -8.91 -10.36 -2.63
C LEU A 208 -9.28 -8.89 -2.77
N VAL A 209 -10.59 -8.63 -2.90
CA VAL A 209 -11.18 -7.30 -2.97
C VAL A 209 -12.27 -7.18 -1.90
N ALA A 210 -12.20 -6.15 -1.07
CA ALA A 210 -13.19 -5.83 -0.04
C ALA A 210 -13.44 -4.32 0.06
N GLY A 211 -14.62 -3.92 0.55
CA GLY A 211 -15.01 -2.52 0.68
C GLY A 211 -15.28 -1.82 -0.66
N GLY A 212 -15.34 -0.50 -0.60
CA GLY A 212 -15.61 0.36 -1.76
C GLY A 212 -17.08 0.38 -2.20
N GLY A 213 -18.00 -0.08 -1.35
CA GLY A 213 -19.44 -0.16 -1.65
C GLY A 213 -19.74 -1.13 -2.79
N LEU A 214 -18.86 -2.10 -3.03
CA LEU A 214 -18.96 -3.06 -4.12
C LEU A 214 -19.77 -4.30 -3.69
N LYS A 215 -20.18 -5.09 -4.68
CA LYS A 215 -20.82 -6.38 -4.44
C LYS A 215 -19.78 -7.41 -4.01
N HIS A 216 -19.82 -7.81 -2.73
CA HIS A 216 -18.92 -8.82 -2.15
C HIS A 216 -19.58 -10.19 -1.98
N GLY A 217 -18.86 -11.16 -1.38
CA GLY A 217 -19.37 -12.50 -1.11
C GLY A 217 -19.40 -13.41 -2.34
N GLN A 218 -18.54 -13.14 -3.33
CA GLN A 218 -18.48 -13.87 -4.59
C GLN A 218 -17.05 -14.24 -4.96
N VAL A 219 -16.93 -15.24 -5.82
CA VAL A 219 -15.68 -15.61 -6.51
C VAL A 219 -15.88 -15.30 -7.99
N ILE A 220 -14.98 -14.49 -8.57
CA ILE A 220 -15.03 -14.09 -9.98
C ILE A 220 -13.88 -14.78 -10.70
N GLY A 221 -14.21 -15.66 -11.64
CA GLY A 221 -13.25 -16.52 -12.31
C GLY A 221 -12.94 -17.80 -11.52
N ALA A 222 -12.38 -18.78 -12.21
CA ALA A 222 -11.90 -20.02 -11.58
C ALA A 222 -10.72 -20.61 -12.35
N THR A 223 -9.84 -21.28 -11.64
CA THR A 223 -8.81 -22.15 -12.23
C THR A 223 -9.37 -23.55 -12.50
N ASP A 224 -8.62 -24.37 -13.24
CA ASP A 224 -8.91 -25.80 -13.32
C ASP A 224 -8.83 -26.47 -11.94
N SER A 225 -9.32 -27.71 -11.84
CA SER A 225 -9.34 -28.47 -10.57
C SER A 225 -7.96 -28.73 -9.96
N ARG A 226 -6.88 -28.50 -10.72
CA ARG A 226 -5.50 -28.61 -10.25
C ARG A 226 -4.89 -27.26 -9.89
N GLY A 227 -5.58 -26.14 -10.09
CA GLY A 227 -5.05 -24.79 -9.88
C GLY A 227 -3.94 -24.43 -10.86
N TYR A 228 -3.88 -25.05 -12.04
CA TYR A 228 -2.76 -24.90 -12.98
C TYR A 228 -3.00 -23.78 -14.01
N ALA A 229 -4.19 -23.71 -14.60
CA ALA A 229 -4.56 -22.68 -15.57
C ALA A 229 -5.93 -22.08 -15.25
N ILE A 230 -6.21 -20.91 -15.83
CA ILE A 230 -7.54 -20.28 -15.80
C ILE A 230 -8.51 -21.17 -16.61
N HIS A 231 -9.65 -21.51 -15.99
CA HIS A 231 -10.70 -22.32 -16.59
C HIS A 231 -11.93 -21.48 -16.96
N GLU A 232 -12.36 -20.60 -16.05
CA GLU A 232 -13.57 -19.79 -16.21
C GLU A 232 -13.29 -18.32 -15.95
N ARG A 233 -14.00 -17.46 -16.70
CA ARG A 233 -14.04 -16.00 -16.54
C ARG A 233 -12.66 -15.39 -16.19
N PRO A 234 -11.72 -15.31 -17.16
CA PRO A 234 -10.42 -14.70 -16.93
C PRO A 234 -10.61 -13.23 -16.52
N VAL A 235 -9.88 -12.81 -15.48
CA VAL A 235 -9.80 -11.41 -15.04
C VAL A 235 -8.36 -10.95 -15.24
N PRO A 236 -8.07 -10.20 -16.32
CA PRO A 236 -6.72 -9.71 -16.56
C PRO A 236 -6.39 -8.54 -15.62
N PRO A 237 -5.10 -8.27 -15.31
CA PRO A 237 -4.71 -7.20 -14.38
C PRO A 237 -5.23 -5.81 -14.77
N GLN A 238 -5.34 -5.51 -16.06
CA GLN A 238 -5.89 -4.26 -16.57
C GLN A 238 -7.37 -4.04 -16.21
N ASP A 239 -8.16 -5.11 -16.03
CA ASP A 239 -9.55 -4.99 -15.58
C ASP A 239 -9.61 -4.58 -14.11
N LEU A 240 -8.69 -5.11 -13.29
CA LEU A 240 -8.55 -4.67 -11.90
C LEU A 240 -8.12 -3.20 -11.83
N ALA A 241 -7.11 -2.80 -12.62
CA ALA A 241 -6.68 -1.40 -12.68
C ALA A 241 -7.83 -0.46 -13.07
N ALA A 242 -8.60 -0.81 -14.11
CA ALA A 242 -9.79 -0.05 -14.51
C ALA A 242 -10.86 0.01 -13.41
N THR A 243 -11.03 -1.07 -12.65
CA THR A 243 -11.94 -1.11 -11.48
C THR A 243 -11.49 -0.13 -10.40
N VAL A 244 -10.20 -0.11 -10.07
CA VAL A 244 -9.62 0.81 -9.07
C VAL A 244 -9.79 2.26 -9.52
N PHE A 245 -9.43 2.58 -10.77
CA PHE A 245 -9.58 3.95 -11.28
C PHE A 245 -11.05 4.40 -11.31
N LYS A 246 -11.98 3.52 -11.70
CA LYS A 246 -13.42 3.82 -11.62
C LYS A 246 -13.86 4.11 -10.19
N PHE A 247 -13.42 3.30 -9.22
CA PHE A 247 -13.71 3.54 -7.79
C PHE A 247 -13.16 4.89 -7.31
N MET A 248 -11.95 5.25 -7.74
CA MET A 248 -11.32 6.54 -7.43
C MET A 248 -11.93 7.74 -8.18
N GLY A 249 -12.89 7.52 -9.08
CA GLY A 249 -13.49 8.57 -9.92
C GLY A 249 -12.54 9.13 -10.99
N ILE A 250 -11.54 8.35 -11.40
CA ILE A 250 -10.58 8.74 -12.44
C ILE A 250 -11.13 8.33 -13.82
N ASP A 251 -11.08 9.25 -14.79
CA ASP A 251 -11.48 8.97 -16.18
C ASP A 251 -10.60 7.87 -16.78
N LEU A 252 -11.22 6.77 -17.21
CA LEU A 252 -10.52 5.62 -17.78
C LEU A 252 -9.85 5.92 -19.13
N ASN A 253 -10.24 7.00 -19.81
CA ASN A 253 -9.58 7.49 -21.03
C ASN A 253 -8.41 8.43 -20.73
N ALA A 254 -8.13 8.72 -19.45
CA ALA A 254 -7.02 9.56 -19.08
C ALA A 254 -5.68 8.94 -19.54
N HIS A 255 -4.72 9.82 -19.75
CA HIS A 255 -3.37 9.46 -20.11
C HIS A 255 -2.41 10.41 -19.42
N TRP A 256 -1.18 9.97 -19.24
CA TRP A 256 -0.08 10.83 -18.85
C TRP A 256 0.89 10.93 -20.04
N THR A 257 1.59 12.05 -20.17
CA THR A 257 2.50 12.28 -21.28
C THR A 257 3.93 11.97 -20.85
N ASN A 258 4.60 11.09 -21.58
CA ASN A 258 5.98 10.73 -21.24
C ASN A 258 7.00 11.79 -21.67
N SER A 259 8.26 11.60 -21.25
CA SER A 259 9.37 12.50 -21.57
C SER A 259 9.64 12.67 -23.07
N GLN A 260 9.10 11.79 -23.92
CA GLN A 260 9.16 11.87 -25.39
C GLN A 260 7.93 12.55 -26.00
N GLY A 261 7.01 13.07 -25.18
CA GLY A 261 5.77 13.70 -25.63
C GLY A 261 4.68 12.70 -26.05
N ARG A 262 4.85 11.39 -25.78
CA ARG A 262 3.87 10.37 -26.15
C ARG A 262 2.80 10.24 -25.05
N PRO A 263 1.49 10.29 -25.40
CA PRO A 263 0.43 9.98 -24.46
C PRO A 263 0.42 8.48 -24.15
N ILE A 264 0.44 8.14 -22.86
CA ILE A 264 0.39 6.79 -22.33
C ILE A 264 -0.93 6.63 -21.56
N PRO A 265 -1.87 5.80 -22.05
CA PRO A 265 -3.12 5.53 -21.35
C PRO A 265 -2.89 4.97 -19.95
N ILE A 266 -3.70 5.37 -18.98
CA ILE A 266 -3.63 4.81 -17.62
C ILE A 266 -4.21 3.39 -17.54
N VAL A 267 -5.16 3.06 -18.43
CA VAL A 267 -5.67 1.71 -18.66
C VAL A 267 -5.15 1.21 -19.99
N THR A 268 -4.41 0.11 -19.96
CA THR A 268 -3.82 -0.51 -21.16
C THR A 268 -4.66 -1.69 -21.64
N GLU A 269 -4.38 -2.15 -22.87
CA GLU A 269 -4.91 -3.41 -23.41
C GLU A 269 -6.44 -3.54 -23.39
N GLY A 270 -7.16 -2.41 -23.40
CA GLY A 270 -8.62 -2.38 -23.41
C GLY A 270 -9.26 -2.86 -22.10
N GLY A 271 -8.55 -2.78 -20.98
CA GLY A 271 -9.07 -3.15 -19.67
C GLY A 271 -10.40 -2.47 -19.33
N LYS A 272 -11.31 -3.22 -18.70
CA LYS A 272 -12.64 -2.75 -18.33
C LYS A 272 -12.90 -3.04 -16.86
N PRO A 273 -13.65 -2.17 -16.15
CA PRO A 273 -14.06 -2.46 -14.78
C PRO A 273 -14.74 -3.83 -14.69
N ILE A 274 -14.41 -4.59 -13.65
CA ILE A 274 -14.98 -5.92 -13.38
C ILE A 274 -16.45 -5.73 -13.04
N HIS A 275 -17.30 -5.90 -14.04
CA HIS A 275 -18.72 -5.56 -13.98
C HIS A 275 -19.47 -6.29 -12.86
N GLU A 276 -19.05 -7.51 -12.49
CA GLU A 276 -19.67 -8.30 -11.42
C GLU A 276 -19.54 -7.65 -10.03
N LEU A 277 -18.60 -6.72 -9.84
CA LEU A 277 -18.42 -5.96 -8.59
C LEU A 277 -19.38 -4.77 -8.48
N PHE A 278 -19.99 -4.34 -9.59
CA PHE A 278 -20.90 -3.20 -9.62
C PHE A 278 -22.35 -3.67 -9.78
N ALA A 279 -23.29 -2.94 -9.20
CA ALA A 279 -24.73 -3.16 -9.38
C ALA A 279 -25.21 -2.64 -10.73
#